data_AF-A0A8T6WTA6-F1
#
_entry.id   AF-A0A8T6WTA6-F1
#
_cell.length_a   1.000
_cell.length_b   1.000
_cell.length_c   1.000
_cell.angle_alpha   90.00
_cell.angle_beta   90.00
_cell.angle_gamma   90.00
#
_symmetry.space_group_name_H-M   'P 1'
#
loop_
_entity.id
_entity.type
_entity.pdbx_description
1 polymer ?
#
loop_
_entity_poly.entity_id
_entity_poly.type
_entity_poly.pdbx_seq_one_letter_code
_entity_poly.pdbx_strand_id
1 'polypeptide(L)'
;MTPWFFGFPLFFLFPLLFWAIFVIIGLFIYQDAEKHGMNGLLWLILVIIAPISIIIYLIIREEKEGTLFPRRSPREILDTRYARGEITEEEYKRKKKELLNETEEATYPRKKS
;
A
#
# COMPACT_ATOMS: atom_id res chain seq x y z
N MET A 1 28.45 -0.49 -36.80
CA MET A 1 28.52 0.75 -36.00
C MET A 1 27.26 1.56 -36.32
N THR A 2 26.37 1.69 -35.32
CA THR A 2 25.27 2.67 -35.12
C THR A 2 24.17 2.82 -36.23
N PRO A 3 22.88 3.01 -35.87
CA PRO A 3 22.44 4.15 -35.08
C PRO A 3 21.54 3.80 -33.89
N TRP A 4 22.07 4.12 -32.71
CA TRP A 4 21.43 4.05 -31.40
C TRP A 4 20.45 5.22 -31.16
N PHE A 5 19.74 5.70 -32.19
CA PHE A 5 18.98 6.98 -32.12
C PHE A 5 17.53 6.94 -32.66
N PHE A 6 16.94 5.77 -32.90
CA PHE A 6 15.56 5.69 -33.39
C PHE A 6 14.45 5.85 -32.33
N GLY A 7 14.78 6.04 -31.05
CA GLY A 7 13.81 6.20 -29.96
C GLY A 7 13.65 7.64 -29.43
N PHE A 8 14.44 8.60 -29.92
CA PHE A 8 14.61 9.90 -29.27
C PHE A 8 13.49 10.95 -29.50
N PRO A 9 12.72 10.99 -30.61
CA PRO A 9 11.65 11.98 -30.77
C PRO A 9 10.31 11.57 -30.15
N LEU A 10 10.00 10.27 -30.06
CA LEU A 10 8.69 9.81 -29.55
C LEU A 10 8.56 9.99 -28.02
N PHE A 11 9.68 9.95 -27.31
CA PHE A 11 9.73 10.10 -25.85
C PHE A 11 9.25 11.47 -25.37
N PHE A 12 9.34 12.50 -26.22
CA PHE A 12 8.85 13.86 -25.92
C PHE A 12 7.42 14.12 -26.41
N LEU A 13 6.94 13.38 -27.41
CA LEU A 13 5.58 13.55 -27.95
C LEU A 13 4.51 12.99 -27.02
N PHE A 14 4.79 11.85 -26.38
CA PHE A 14 3.87 11.25 -25.40
C PHE A 14 3.54 12.16 -24.20
N PRO A 15 4.53 12.74 -23.49
CA PRO A 15 4.25 13.67 -22.39
C PRO A 15 3.60 14.97 -22.86
N LEU A 16 3.89 15.43 -24.09
CA LEU A 16 3.23 16.60 -24.68
C LEU A 16 1.73 16.36 -24.91
N LEU A 17 1.37 15.19 -25.44
CA LEU A 17 -0.03 14.81 -25.64
C LEU A 17 -0.77 14.67 -24.31
N PHE A 18 -0.11 14.07 -23.31
CA PHE A 18 -0.65 13.97 -21.95
C PHE A 18 -0.90 15.36 -21.33
N TRP A 19 0.06 16.28 -21.46
CA TRP A 19 -0.11 17.67 -21.03
C TRP A 19 -1.23 18.38 -21.78
N ALA A 20 -1.35 18.17 -23.10
CA ALA A 20 -2.43 18.75 -23.89
C ALA A 20 -3.81 18.27 -23.41
N ILE A 21 -3.95 16.97 -23.11
CA ILE A 21 -5.19 16.41 -22.53
C ILE A 21 -5.49 17.07 -21.18
N PHE A 22 -4.48 17.23 -20.31
CA PHE A 22 -4.66 17.86 -19.00
C PHE A 22 -5.12 19.32 -19.13
N VAL A 23 -4.56 20.08 -20.07
CA VAL A 23 -4.99 21.45 -20.38
C VAL A 23 -6.41 21.47 -20.92
N ILE A 24 -6.77 20.57 -21.84
CA ILE A 24 -8.14 20.48 -22.38
C ILE A 24 -9.14 20.20 -21.25
N ILE A 25 -8.83 19.26 -20.34
CA ILE A 25 -9.67 18.95 -19.18
C ILE A 25 -9.80 20.17 -18.26
N GLY A 26 -8.70 20.85 -17.95
CA GLY A 26 -8.71 22.06 -17.12
C GLY A 26 -9.55 23.19 -17.72
N LEU A 27 -9.46 23.40 -19.03
CA LEU A 27 -10.28 24.38 -19.76
C LEU A 27 -11.76 23.98 -19.78
N PHE A 28 -12.07 22.70 -19.94
CA PHE A 28 -13.43 22.19 -19.88
C PHE A 28 -14.05 22.44 -18.50
N ILE A 29 -13.32 22.13 -17.42
CA ILE A 29 -13.76 22.35 -16.03
C ILE A 29 -13.95 23.84 -15.74
N TYR A 30 -13.06 24.70 -16.23
CA TYR A 30 -13.22 26.15 -16.10
C TYR A 30 -14.54 26.62 -16.73
N GLN A 31 -14.81 26.19 -17.97
CA GLN A 31 -16.06 26.53 -18.66
C GLN A 31 -17.29 25.95 -17.97
N ASP A 32 -17.20 24.72 -17.46
CA ASP A 32 -18.28 24.05 -16.75
C ASP A 32 -18.63 24.79 -15.45
N ALA A 33 -17.62 25.17 -14.67
CA ALA A 33 -17.80 25.92 -13.43
C ALA A 33 -18.45 27.28 -13.67
N GLU A 34 -18.00 28.03 -14.67
CA GLU A 34 -18.60 29.33 -15.04
C GLU A 34 -20.07 29.16 -15.51
N LYS A 35 -20.39 28.10 -16.25
CA LYS A 35 -21.78 27.78 -16.65
C LYS A 35 -22.70 27.52 -15.45
N HIS A 36 -22.14 26.97 -14.38
CA HIS A 36 -22.85 26.73 -13.13
C HIS A 36 -22.83 27.93 -12.18
N GLY A 37 -22.33 29.10 -12.62
CA GLY A 37 -22.23 30.30 -11.79
C GLY A 37 -21.20 30.20 -10.66
N MET A 38 -20.30 29.23 -10.73
CA MET A 38 -19.21 29.04 -9.78
C MET A 38 -17.94 29.72 -10.29
N ASN A 39 -17.02 30.06 -9.37
CA ASN A 39 -15.75 30.66 -9.75
C ASN A 39 -14.85 29.63 -10.44
N GLY A 40 -14.71 29.72 -11.77
CA GLY A 40 -13.95 28.76 -12.57
C GLY A 40 -12.48 28.69 -12.20
N LEU A 41 -11.90 29.79 -11.71
CA LEU A 41 -10.51 29.83 -11.26
C LEU A 41 -10.28 28.94 -10.02
N LEU A 42 -11.22 28.94 -9.08
CA LEU A 42 -11.15 28.05 -7.90
C LEU A 42 -11.19 26.58 -8.31
N TRP A 43 -12.07 26.23 -9.25
CA TRP A 43 -12.17 24.87 -9.76
C TRP A 43 -10.91 24.43 -10.52
N LEU A 44 -10.27 25.34 -11.28
CA LEU A 44 -9.01 25.06 -11.96
C LEU A 44 -7.87 24.80 -10.95
N ILE A 45 -7.79 25.59 -9.86
CA ILE A 45 -6.82 25.37 -8.78
C ILE A 45 -7.00 23.99 -8.14
N LEU A 46 -8.24 23.55 -7.91
CA LEU A 46 -8.52 22.21 -7.39
C LEU A 46 -8.00 21.10 -8.30
N VAL A 47 -8.13 21.25 -9.63
CA VAL A 47 -7.62 20.26 -10.60
C VAL A 47 -6.10 20.13 -10.53
N ILE A 48 -5.38 21.22 -10.26
CA ILE A 48 -3.90 21.22 -10.11
C ILE A 48 -3.49 20.59 -8.78
N ILE A 49 -4.22 20.86 -7.70
CA ILE A 49 -3.88 20.37 -6.36
C ILE A 49 -4.29 18.90 -6.16
N ALA A 50 -5.38 18.45 -6.78
CA ALA A 50 -5.89 17.08 -6.66
C ALA A 50 -4.83 15.98 -6.88
N PRO A 51 -4.00 16.00 -7.95
CA PRO A 51 -2.95 14.98 -8.13
C PRO A 51 -1.91 15.02 -7.02
N ILE A 52 -1.57 16.21 -6.51
CA ILE A 52 -0.61 16.38 -5.39
C ILE A 52 -1.17 15.74 -4.12
N SER A 53 -2.45 15.98 -3.82
CA SER A 53 -3.14 15.38 -2.67
C SER A 53 -3.18 13.85 -2.75
N ILE A 54 -3.38 13.29 -3.94
CA ILE A 54 -3.35 11.83 -4.16
C ILE A 54 -1.95 11.27 -3.90
N ILE A 55 -0.90 11.94 -4.40
CA ILE A 55 0.49 11.51 -4.19
C ILE A 55 0.82 11.53 -2.69
N ILE A 56 0.49 12.62 -1.98
CA ILE A 56 0.69 12.74 -0.53
C ILE A 56 -0.08 11.63 0.22
N TYR A 57 -1.33 11.38 -0.18
CA TYR A 57 -2.15 10.32 0.41
C TYR A 57 -1.50 8.94 0.25
N LEU A 58 -0.95 8.62 -0.93
CA LEU A 58 -0.28 7.34 -1.18
C LEU A 58 0.98 7.18 -0.33
N ILE A 59 1.78 8.25 -0.19
CA ILE A 59 2.98 8.23 0.67
C ILE A 59 2.61 7.99 2.14
N ILE A 60 1.60 8.69 2.65
CA ILE A 60 1.15 8.53 4.05
C ILE A 60 0.48 7.16 4.28
N ARG A 61 -0.17 6.60 3.25
CA ARG A 61 -0.89 5.33 3.36
C ARG A 61 0.04 4.14 3.59
N GLU A 62 1.24 4.14 3.01
CA GLU A 62 2.20 3.03 3.17
C GLU A 62 2.60 2.81 4.64
N GLU A 63 2.63 3.85 5.47
CA GLU A 63 2.94 3.70 6.90
C GLU A 63 1.83 3.00 7.70
N LYS A 64 0.60 2.91 7.17
CA LYS A 64 -0.55 2.34 7.87
C LYS A 64 -0.90 0.92 7.44
N GLU A 65 -0.39 0.44 6.30
CA GLU A 65 -0.66 -0.92 5.80
C GLU A 65 0.45 -1.94 6.15
N GLY A 66 1.39 -1.57 7.02
CA GLY A 66 2.37 -2.48 7.63
C GLY A 66 1.88 -3.24 8.87
N THR A 67 0.61 -3.15 9.24
CA THR A 67 0.06 -3.93 10.38
C THR A 67 -1.18 -4.70 9.96
N LEU A 68 -0.97 -5.72 9.13
CA LEU A 68 -1.90 -6.82 8.96
C LEU A 68 -1.90 -7.67 10.24
N PHE A 69 -2.24 -7.06 11.38
CA PHE A 69 -2.09 -7.59 12.73
C PHE A 69 -0.62 -7.99 13.03
N PRO A 70 0.03 -7.51 14.10
CA PRO A 70 0.91 -8.41 14.81
C PRO A 70 0.01 -9.53 15.31
N ARG A 71 -0.21 -10.56 14.47
CA ARG A 71 -0.90 -11.79 14.84
C ARG A 71 0.01 -12.34 15.92
N ARG A 72 -0.28 -11.98 17.19
CA ARG A 72 0.54 -12.37 18.34
C ARG A 72 0.90 -13.81 18.11
N SER A 73 2.20 -14.09 18.06
CA SER A 73 2.62 -15.44 17.75
C SER A 73 1.92 -16.37 18.76
N PRO A 74 1.47 -17.57 18.38
CA PRO A 74 0.82 -18.47 19.33
C PRO A 74 1.62 -18.65 20.64
N ARG A 75 2.95 -18.49 20.58
CA ARG A 75 3.86 -18.46 21.73
C ARG A 75 3.70 -17.21 22.61
N GLU A 76 3.63 -16.01 22.03
CA GLU A 76 3.37 -14.78 22.80
C GLU A 76 2.05 -14.82 23.57
N ILE A 77 1.01 -15.44 22.99
CA ILE A 77 -0.28 -15.60 23.67
C ILE A 77 -0.11 -16.52 24.90
N LEU A 78 0.62 -17.63 24.76
CA LEU A 78 0.91 -18.54 25.88
C LEU A 78 1.75 -17.87 26.96
N ASP A 79 2.81 -17.16 26.58
CA ASP A 79 3.68 -16.44 27.51
C ASP A 79 2.89 -15.38 28.29
N THR A 80 2.01 -14.65 27.60
CA THR A 80 1.13 -13.65 28.23
C THR A 80 0.19 -14.30 29.25
N ARG A 81 -0.43 -15.44 28.92
CA ARG A 81 -1.38 -16.11 29.83
C ARG A 81 -0.68 -16.72 31.03
N TYR A 82 0.53 -17.26 30.86
CA TYR A 82 1.35 -17.78 31.95
C TYR A 82 1.78 -16.64 32.90
N ALA A 83 2.25 -15.51 32.35
CA ALA A 83 2.62 -14.34 33.15
C ALA A 83 1.45 -13.74 33.94
N ARG A 84 0.21 -13.88 33.43
CA ARG A 84 -1.01 -13.48 34.15
C ARG A 84 -1.49 -14.51 35.19
N GLY A 85 -0.92 -15.71 35.21
CA GLY A 85 -1.37 -16.80 36.07
C GLY A 85 -2.69 -17.45 35.63
N GLU A 86 -3.13 -17.22 34.39
CA GLU A 86 -4.36 -17.80 33.82
C GLU A 86 -4.19 -19.30 33.48
N ILE A 87 -2.94 -19.76 33.30
CA ILE A 87 -2.59 -21.14 32.99
C ILE A 87 -1.50 -21.65 33.93
N THR A 88 -1.53 -22.96 34.19
CA THR A 88 -0.52 -23.62 35.02
C THR A 88 0.78 -23.85 34.26
N GLU A 89 1.89 -24.03 34.98
CA GLU A 89 3.21 -24.29 34.36
C GLU A 89 3.21 -25.58 33.51
N GLU A 90 2.52 -26.61 33.95
CA GLU A 90 2.38 -27.87 33.23
C GLU A 90 1.64 -27.69 31.90
N GLU A 91 0.55 -26.92 31.93
CA GLU A 91 -0.24 -26.64 30.74
C GLU A 91 0.53 -25.76 29.74
N TYR A 92 1.28 -24.79 30.24
CA TYR A 92 2.19 -23.96 29.45
C TYR A 92 3.27 -24.81 28.75
N LYS A 93 3.96 -25.68 29.50
CA LYS A 93 5.03 -26.55 28.97
C LYS A 93 4.51 -27.50 27.89
N ARG A 94 3.32 -28.07 28.07
CA ARG A 94 2.68 -28.95 27.07
C ARG A 94 2.41 -28.23 25.76
N LYS A 95 1.69 -27.10 25.81
CA LYS A 95 1.33 -26.32 24.61
C LYS A 95 2.55 -25.72 23.92
N LYS A 96 3.58 -25.33 24.68
CA LYS A 96 4.85 -24.86 24.11
C LYS A 96 5.58 -25.95 23.32
N LYS A 97 5.56 -27.20 23.78
CA LYS A 97 6.14 -28.35 23.06
C LYS A 97 5.36 -28.66 21.78
N GLU A 98 4.03 -28.64 21.83
CA GLU A 98 3.18 -28.82 20.65
C GLU A 98 3.51 -27.78 19.56
N LEU A 99 3.61 -26.51 19.92
CA LEU A 99 3.99 -25.45 18.99
C LEU A 99 5.42 -25.60 18.44
N LEU A 100 6.36 -26.13 19.24
CA LEU A 100 7.72 -26.41 18.80
C LEU A 100 7.72 -27.53 17.75
N ASN A 101 7.01 -28.62 18.03
CA ASN A 101 6.88 -29.75 17.10
C ASN A 101 6.19 -29.32 15.80
N GLU A 102 5.14 -28.52 15.87
CA GLU A 102 4.42 -28.01 14.69
C GLU A 102 5.31 -27.09 13.84
N THR A 103 6.18 -26.28 14.47
CA THR A 103 7.18 -25.48 13.73
C THR A 103 8.28 -26.35 13.12
N GLU A 104 8.68 -27.44 13.78
CA GLU A 104 9.62 -28.42 13.22
C GLU A 104 9.02 -29.20 12.04
N GLU A 105 7.76 -29.65 12.13
CA GLU A 105 7.05 -30.35 11.05
C GLU A 105 6.81 -29.45 9.83
N ALA A 106 6.47 -28.18 10.05
CA ALA A 106 6.32 -27.20 8.97
C ALA A 106 7.64 -26.89 8.24
N THR A 107 8.77 -27.00 8.94
CA THR A 107 10.11 -26.72 8.39
C THR A 107 10.74 -27.97 7.77
N TYR A 108 10.43 -29.16 8.30
CA TYR A 108 10.92 -30.46 7.82
C TYR A 108 9.78 -31.49 7.77
N PRO A 109 9.04 -31.58 6.65
CA PRO A 109 7.90 -32.48 6.54
C PRO A 109 8.39 -33.94 6.58
N ARG A 110 8.11 -34.61 7.70
CA ARG A 110 8.53 -35.98 7.93
C ARG A 110 7.78 -36.90 6.97
N LYS A 111 8.51 -37.50 6.01
CA LYS A 111 7.96 -38.46 5.03
C LYS A 111 7.32 -39.62 5.80
N LYS A 112 5.98 -39.69 5.83
CA LYS A 112 5.24 -40.82 6.41
C LYS A 112 5.52 -42.05 5.55
N SER A 113 6.24 -43.02 6.12
CA SER A 113 6.46 -44.37 5.58
C SER A 113 5.30 -45.28 5.94
#